data_AF-A0A932HJC4-F1
#
_entry.id   AF-A0A932HJC4-F1
#
_cell.length_a   1.000
_cell.length_b   1.000
_cell.length_c   1.000
_cell.angle_alpha   90.00
_cell.angle_beta   90.00
_cell.angle_gamma   90.00
#
_symmetry.space_group_name_H-M   'P 1'
#
loop_
_entity.id
_entity.type
_entity.pdbx_description
1 polymer ?
#
loop_
_entity_poly.entity_id
_entity_poly.type
_entity_poly.pdbx_seq_one_letter_code
_entity_poly.pdbx_strand_id
1 'polypeptide(L)'
;MDEPLSQRILDIIFQDPDVRRLYKESLTDWILDTQPRTAPLDAAALVQYLTAHQPDLLNRLKINVRIKEDLARALESIERN
;
A
#
# COMPACT_ATOMS: atom_id res chain seq x y z
N MET A 1 15.40 13.36 -2.02
CA MET A 1 14.12 13.17 -1.31
C MET A 1 13.57 11.86 -1.81
N ASP A 2 13.68 10.80 -1.03
CA ASP A 2 13.09 9.51 -1.37
C ASP A 2 11.57 9.63 -1.45
N GLU A 3 10.97 9.11 -2.52
CA GLU A 3 9.51 9.07 -2.65
C GLU A 3 8.91 8.26 -1.49
N PRO A 4 7.84 8.72 -0.83
CA PRO A 4 7.25 8.01 0.31
C PRO A 4 6.78 6.61 -0.08
N LEU A 5 6.93 5.65 0.83
CA LEU A 5 6.58 4.24 0.61
C LEU A 5 5.14 4.07 0.12
N SER A 6 4.21 4.86 0.69
CA SER A 6 2.80 4.86 0.27
C SER A 6 2.64 5.19 -1.21
N GLN A 7 3.34 6.20 -1.72
CA GLN A 7 3.32 6.55 -3.14
C GLN A 7 3.92 5.45 -4.02
N ARG A 8 5.04 4.83 -3.62
CA ARG A 8 5.64 3.72 -4.37
C ARG A 8 4.72 2.50 -4.45
N ILE A 9 4.02 2.19 -3.35
CA ILE A 9 3.02 1.11 -3.30
C ILE A 9 1.88 1.41 -4.28
N LEU A 10 1.33 2.63 -4.24
CA LEU A 10 0.27 3.03 -5.16
C LEU A 10 0.74 2.95 -6.61
N ASP A 11 1.93 3.45 -6.93
CA ASP A 11 2.46 3.42 -8.29
C ASP A 11 2.54 1.98 -8.82
N ILE A 12 3.06 1.04 -8.02
CA ILE A 12 3.11 -0.38 -8.38
C ILE A 12 1.70 -0.95 -8.59
N ILE A 13 0.77 -0.72 -7.66
CA ILE A 13 -0.60 -1.26 -7.76
C ILE A 13 -1.32 -0.72 -9.00
N PHE A 14 -1.23 0.59 -9.25
CA PHE A 14 -1.99 1.23 -10.32
C PHE A 14 -1.36 0.98 -11.69
N GLN A 15 -0.03 0.87 -11.79
CA GLN A 15 0.66 0.54 -13.04
C GLN A 15 0.59 -0.96 -13.37
N ASP A 16 0.38 -1.84 -12.39
CA ASP A 16 0.29 -3.29 -12.64
C ASP A 16 -1.02 -3.63 -13.39
N PRO A 17 -0.94 -4.15 -14.63
CA PRO A 17 -2.11 -4.51 -15.44
C PRO A 17 -2.81 -5.79 -14.95
N ASP A 18 -2.13 -6.65 -14.20
CA ASP A 18 -2.69 -7.88 -13.62
C ASP A 18 -3.52 -7.60 -12.36
N VAL A 19 -3.42 -6.39 -11.80
CA VAL A 19 -4.25 -5.98 -10.67
C VAL A 19 -5.66 -5.68 -11.15
N ARG A 20 -6.61 -6.46 -10.63
CA ARG A 20 -8.04 -6.29 -10.92
C ARG A 20 -8.48 -4.87 -10.62
N ARG A 21 -9.21 -4.27 -11.55
CA ARG A 21 -9.79 -2.92 -11.42
C ARG A 21 -10.55 -2.73 -10.11
N LEU A 22 -11.32 -3.73 -9.68
CA LEU A 22 -12.08 -3.69 -8.42
C LEU A 22 -11.19 -3.41 -7.21
N TYR A 23 -9.98 -3.98 -7.15
CA TYR A 23 -9.08 -3.72 -6.03
C TYR A 23 -8.57 -2.28 -6.02
N LYS A 24 -8.30 -1.70 -7.20
CA LYS A 24 -7.90 -0.30 -7.36
C LYS A 24 -9.03 0.65 -6.97
N GLU A 25 -10.27 0.31 -7.34
CA GLU A 25 -11.47 1.06 -6.96
C GLU A 25 -11.67 1.04 -5.44
N SER A 26 -11.70 -0.15 -4.80
CA SER A 26 -11.83 -0.25 -3.35
C SER A 26 -10.71 0.48 -2.58
N LEU A 27 -9.47 0.43 -3.08
CA LEU A 27 -8.36 1.15 -2.49
C LEU A 27 -8.54 2.67 -2.61
N THR A 28 -9.02 3.14 -3.76
CA THR A 28 -9.30 4.57 -3.98
C THR A 28 -10.41 5.06 -3.07
N ASP A 29 -11.52 4.32 -2.96
CA ASP A 29 -12.62 4.63 -2.04
C ASP A 29 -12.12 4.72 -0.60
N TRP A 30 -11.33 3.74 -0.14
CA TRP A 30 -10.76 3.76 1.20
C TRP A 30 -9.85 4.98 1.43
N ILE A 31 -8.96 5.32 0.49
CA ILE A 31 -8.11 6.51 0.62
C ILE A 31 -8.96 7.77 0.74
N LEU A 32 -10.01 7.89 -0.07
CA LEU A 32 -10.88 9.07 -0.06
C LEU A 32 -11.74 9.18 1.20
N ASP A 33 -12.11 8.05 1.81
CA ASP A 33 -12.95 7.98 2.99
C ASP A 33 -12.14 8.17 4.29
N THR A 34 -10.96 7.54 4.38
CA THR A 34 -10.24 7.39 5.64
C THR A 34 -9.03 8.32 5.78
N GLN A 35 -8.44 8.80 4.67
CA GLN A 35 -7.19 9.55 4.72
C GLN A 35 -7.43 11.06 4.57
N PRO A 36 -6.79 11.89 5.41
CA PRO A 36 -6.94 13.34 5.33
C PRO A 36 -6.30 13.88 4.03
N ARG A 37 -7.08 14.64 3.25
CA ARG A 37 -6.64 15.24 1.97
C ARG A 37 -5.51 16.26 2.10
N THR A 38 -5.25 16.72 3.31
CA THR A 38 -4.23 17.74 3.63
C THR A 38 -2.94 17.15 4.17
N ALA A 39 -2.86 15.83 4.37
CA ALA A 39 -1.68 15.15 4.88
C ALA A 39 -1.16 14.11 3.87
N PRO A 40 0.14 13.77 3.91
CA PRO A 40 0.67 12.66 3.13
C PRO A 40 -0.01 11.35 3.54
N LEU A 41 -0.21 10.47 2.55
CA LEU A 41 -0.80 9.15 2.78
C LEU A 41 0.06 8.33 3.75
N ASP A 42 -0.56 7.90 4.84
CA ASP A 42 0.12 7.11 5.87
C ASP A 42 0.42 5.70 5.35
N ALA A 43 1.71 5.36 5.29
CA ALA A 43 2.15 4.07 4.78
C ALA A 43 1.77 2.90 5.71
N ALA A 44 1.70 3.12 7.02
CA ALA A 44 1.30 2.07 7.95
C ALA A 44 -0.20 1.78 7.80
N ALA A 45 -1.04 2.81 7.71
CA ALA A 45 -2.48 2.66 7.47
C ALA A 45 -2.75 1.94 6.13
N LEU A 46 -2.00 2.31 5.08
CA LEU A 46 -2.09 1.65 3.77
C LEU A 46 -1.74 0.17 3.84
N VAL A 47 -0.62 -0.18 4.49
CA VAL A 47 -0.19 -1.58 4.63
C VAL A 47 -1.17 -2.37 5.50
N GLN A 48 -1.73 -1.78 6.56
CA GLN A 48 -2.78 -2.39 7.37
C GLN A 48 -4.03 -2.68 6.55
N TYR A 49 -4.50 -1.72 5.75
CA TYR A 49 -5.65 -1.91 4.87
C TYR A 49 -5.42 -3.06 3.87
N LEU A 50 -4.26 -3.08 3.21
CA LEU A 50 -3.91 -4.15 2.27
C LEU A 50 -3.84 -5.51 2.97
N THR A 51 -3.33 -5.56 4.20
CA THR A 51 -3.28 -6.80 5.00
C THR A 51 -4.68 -7.32 5.33
N ALA A 52 -5.60 -6.43 5.70
CA ALA A 52 -6.95 -6.80 6.11
C ALA A 52 -7.89 -7.12 4.94
N HIS A 53 -7.78 -6.38 3.83
CA HIS A 53 -8.77 -6.41 2.75
C HIS A 53 -8.24 -6.96 1.43
N GLN A 54 -6.93 -6.92 1.19
CA GLN A 54 -6.33 -7.27 -0.10
C GLN A 54 -5.01 -8.07 0.06
N PRO A 55 -5.02 -9.23 0.75
CA PRO A 55 -3.80 -10.00 1.03
C PRO A 55 -3.10 -10.50 -0.23
N ASP A 56 -3.85 -10.77 -1.31
CA ASP A 56 -3.27 -11.11 -2.62
C ASP A 56 -2.38 -10.00 -3.19
N LEU A 57 -2.81 -8.74 -3.05
CA LEU A 57 -2.00 -7.58 -3.46
C LEU A 57 -0.79 -7.41 -2.57
N LEU A 58 -0.95 -7.58 -1.26
CA LEU A 58 0.17 -7.55 -0.33
C LEU A 58 1.23 -8.59 -0.68
N ASN A 59 0.83 -9.81 -1.05
CA ASN A 59 1.76 -10.87 -1.45
C ASN A 59 2.56 -10.50 -2.72
N ARG A 60 1.94 -9.82 -3.68
CA ARG A 60 2.62 -9.29 -4.87
C ARG A 60 3.63 -8.21 -4.52
N LEU A 61 3.27 -7.31 -3.61
CA LEU A 61 4.17 -6.25 -3.15
C LEU A 61 5.37 -6.81 -2.38
N LYS A 62 5.18 -7.88 -1.59
CA LYS A 62 6.25 -8.57 -0.85
C LYS A 62 7.34 -9.17 -1.74
N ILE A 63 7.01 -9.57 -2.96
CA ILE A 63 8.00 -10.10 -3.92
C ILE A 63 8.59 -9.02 -4.83
N ASN A 64 8.08 -7.78 -4.77
CA ASN A 64 8.55 -6.69 -5.62
C ASN A 64 9.90 -6.16 -5.14
N VAL A 65 10.95 -6.37 -5.94
CA VAL A 65 12.34 -6.03 -5.58
C VAL A 65 12.56 -4.55 -5.25
N ARG A 66 11.70 -3.64 -5.73
CA ARG A 66 11.85 -2.20 -5.52
C ARG A 66 11.38 -1.73 -4.16
N ILE A 67 10.47 -2.47 -3.53
CA ILE A 67 9.82 -2.06 -2.28
C ILE A 67 9.81 -3.14 -1.19
N LYS A 68 10.22 -4.37 -1.49
CA LYS A 68 10.13 -5.51 -0.55
C LYS A 68 10.81 -5.22 0.80
N GLU A 69 11.94 -4.51 0.81
CA GLU A 69 12.69 -4.23 2.04
C GLU A 69 12.00 -3.15 2.87
N ASP A 70 11.55 -2.05 2.25
CA ASP A 70 10.77 -1.01 2.92
C ASP A 70 9.40 -1.53 3.40
N LEU A 71 8.75 -2.38 2.60
CA LEU A 71 7.49 -3.02 2.96
C LEU A 71 7.66 -3.97 4.14
N ALA A 72 8.72 -4.77 4.17
CA ALA A 72 9.03 -5.64 5.30
C ALA A 72 9.26 -4.83 6.58
N ARG A 73 10.03 -3.74 6.51
CA ARG A 73 10.27 -2.83 7.65
C ARG A 73 8.97 -2.18 8.15
N ALA A 74 8.09 -1.78 7.23
CA ALA A 74 6.78 -1.21 7.58
C ALA A 74 5.88 -2.24 8.28
N LEU A 75 5.85 -3.49 7.78
CA LEU A 75 5.12 -4.59 8.40
C LEU A 75 5.65 -4.91 9.80
N GLU A 76 6.96 -5.02 9.97
CA GLU A 76 7.57 -5.25 11.29
C GLU A 76 7.26 -4.11 12.29
N SER A 77 7.19 -2.87 11.79
CA SER A 77 6.85 -1.70 12.63
C SER A 77 5.38 -1.72 13.06
N ILE A 78 4.48 -2.27 12.25
CA ILE A 78 3.08 -2.47 12.58
C ILE A 78 2.92 -3.61 13.60
N GLU A 79 3.67 -4.71 13.46
CA GLU A 79 3.57 -5.85 14.38
C GLU A 79 4.14 -5.57 15.78
N ARG A 80 5.04 -4.59 15.90
CA ARG A 80 5.67 -4.20 17.18
C ARG A 80 4.91 -3.11 17.94
N ASN A 81 3.83 -2.56 17.39
CA ASN A 81 3.10 -1.40 17.93
C ASN A 81 1.65 -1.79 18.22
#